data_AF-E2B6S5-F1
#
_entry.id   AF-E2B6S5-F1
#
_cell.length_a   1.000
_cell.length_b   1.000
_cell.length_c   1.000
_cell.angle_alpha   90.00
_cell.angle_beta   90.00
_cell.angle_gamma   90.00
#
_symmetry.space_group_name_H-M   'P 1'
#
loop_
_entity.id
_entity.type
_entity.pdbx_description
1 polymer ?
#
loop_
_entity_poly.entity_id
_entity_poly.type
_entity_poly.pdbx_seq_one_letter_code
_entity_poly.pdbx_strand_id
1 'polypeptide(L)'
;TISSRNTNTYRNAKIFFLTTKMSSFVPNEQHLREALLFCLNLKKSAAEARRLLEEAYGEHAPSKTTCEDWFKRFRSGDFDTED
;
A
#
# COMPACT_ATOMS: atom_id res chain seq x y z
N THR A 1 12.02 21.29 -22.48
CA THR A 1 10.68 20.75 -22.22
C THR A 1 10.78 19.67 -21.15
N ILE A 2 10.55 20.04 -19.89
CA ILE A 2 10.68 19.20 -18.71
C ILE A 2 9.37 18.42 -18.57
N SER A 3 9.26 17.24 -19.19
CA SER A 3 7.97 16.51 -19.23
C SER A 3 8.01 15.04 -18.85
N SER A 4 9.08 14.55 -18.18
CA SER A 4 9.05 13.15 -17.73
C SER A 4 9.84 12.81 -16.45
N ARG A 5 10.43 13.81 -15.77
CA ARG A 5 11.30 13.55 -14.60
C ARG A 5 10.70 13.87 -13.22
N ASN A 6 9.43 14.26 -13.13
CA ASN A 6 8.94 14.88 -11.89
C ASN A 6 7.57 14.39 -11.39
N THR A 7 7.33 13.07 -11.38
CA THR A 7 6.17 12.49 -10.67
C THR A 7 6.52 11.29 -9.80
N ASN A 8 7.73 10.74 -9.95
CA ASN A 8 8.23 9.65 -9.12
C ASN A 8 8.81 10.20 -7.81
N THR A 9 9.60 11.26 -7.89
CA THR A 9 10.21 11.93 -6.72
C THR A 9 9.19 12.52 -5.76
N TYR A 10 8.08 13.12 -6.23
CA TYR A 10 7.03 13.63 -5.34
C TYR A 10 6.14 12.53 -4.72
N ARG A 11 5.96 11.39 -5.40
CA ARG A 11 5.26 10.23 -4.82
C ARG A 11 6.14 9.55 -3.78
N ASN A 12 7.42 9.34 -4.09
CA ASN A 12 8.39 8.79 -3.16
C ASN A 12 8.63 9.74 -1.99
N ALA A 13 8.66 11.06 -2.20
CA ALA A 13 8.77 12.05 -1.12
C ALA A 13 7.51 12.10 -0.23
N LYS A 14 6.30 11.88 -0.78
CA LYS A 14 5.07 11.76 0.04
C LYS A 14 5.04 10.49 0.87
N ILE A 15 5.46 9.36 0.29
CA ILE A 15 5.62 8.08 1.01
C ILE A 15 6.74 8.21 2.06
N PHE A 16 7.85 8.88 1.72
CA PHE A 16 8.93 9.19 2.65
C PHE A 16 8.47 10.10 3.80
N PHE A 17 7.58 11.06 3.55
CA PHE A 17 7.05 11.91 4.63
C PHE A 17 6.13 11.14 5.60
N LEU A 18 5.53 10.03 5.17
CA LEU A 18 4.80 9.11 6.04
C LEU A 18 5.74 8.12 6.78
N THR A 19 6.90 7.81 6.23
CA THR A 19 7.84 6.81 6.80
C THR A 19 8.72 7.35 7.94
N THR A 20 8.95 8.67 8.03
CA THR A 20 9.94 9.21 8.98
C THR A 20 9.45 9.44 10.42
N LYS A 21 8.20 9.07 10.79
CA LYS A 21 7.72 9.36 12.16
C LYS A 21 6.68 8.39 12.73
N MET A 22 6.84 7.08 12.54
CA MET A 22 6.05 6.07 13.25
C MET A 22 6.88 4.86 13.68
N SER A 23 7.96 5.07 14.45
CA SER A 23 8.87 4.00 14.89
C SER A 23 8.26 3.02 15.93
N SER A 24 6.94 3.01 16.14
CA SER A 24 6.26 2.08 17.05
C SER A 24 4.85 1.67 16.59
N PHE A 25 4.43 2.07 15.39
CA PHE A 25 3.09 1.72 14.91
C PHE A 25 3.08 0.29 14.38
N VAL A 26 2.44 -0.61 15.11
CA VAL A 26 2.14 -1.96 14.64
C VAL A 26 0.80 -1.91 13.91
N PRO A 27 0.76 -2.07 12.58
CA PRO A 27 -0.49 -2.05 11.85
C PRO A 27 -1.35 -3.25 12.25
N ASN A 28 -2.62 -3.01 12.54
CA ASN A 28 -3.60 -4.11 12.66
C ASN A 28 -3.97 -4.64 11.27
N GLU A 29 -4.63 -5.79 11.20
CA GLU A 29 -4.98 -6.40 9.92
C GLU A 29 -5.90 -5.51 9.08
N GLN A 30 -6.86 -4.82 9.71
CA GLN A 30 -7.77 -3.89 9.05
C GLN A 30 -7.00 -2.75 8.36
N HIS A 31 -6.02 -2.16 9.04
CA HIS A 31 -5.17 -1.09 8.53
C HIS A 31 -4.37 -1.55 7.32
N LEU A 32 -3.89 -2.80 7.32
CA LEU A 32 -3.22 -3.38 6.15
C LEU A 32 -4.18 -3.53 4.97
N ARG A 33 -5.44 -3.94 5.22
CA ARG A 33 -6.49 -4.07 4.19
C ARG A 33 -6.89 -2.71 3.61
N GLU A 34 -7.07 -1.70 4.46
CA GLU A 34 -7.31 -0.32 4.06
C GLU A 34 -6.15 0.24 3.23
N ALA A 35 -4.90 -0.04 3.62
CA ALA A 35 -3.72 0.35 2.87
C ALA A 35 -3.63 -0.37 1.50
N LEU A 36 -4.04 -1.64 1.41
CA LEU A 36 -4.17 -2.36 0.14
C LEU A 36 -5.26 -1.76 -0.75
N LEU A 37 -6.41 -1.38 -0.19
CA LEU A 37 -7.48 -0.69 -0.90
C LEU A 37 -7.02 0.66 -1.44
N PHE A 38 -6.28 1.42 -0.62
CA PHE A 38 -5.64 2.66 -1.05
C PHE A 38 -4.68 2.42 -2.23
N CYS A 39 -3.86 1.38 -2.18
CA CYS A 39 -2.97 1.01 -3.29
C CYS A 39 -3.76 0.66 -4.57
N LEU A 40 -4.89 -0.04 -4.46
CA LEU A 40 -5.76 -0.32 -5.60
C LEU A 40 -6.34 0.98 -6.19
N ASN A 41 -6.76 1.92 -5.35
CA ASN A 41 -7.25 3.24 -5.79
C ASN A 41 -6.16 4.04 -6.52
N LEU A 42 -4.89 3.87 -6.12
CA LEU A 42 -3.72 4.40 -6.82
C LEU A 42 -3.37 3.65 -8.12
N LYS A 43 -4.21 2.70 -8.56
CA LYS A 43 -4.00 1.85 -9.74
C LYS A 43 -2.71 1.03 -9.67
N LYS A 44 -2.25 0.71 -8.45
CA LYS A 44 -1.11 -0.18 -8.24
C LYS A 44 -1.53 -1.63 -8.41
N SER A 45 -0.60 -2.47 -8.84
CA SER A 45 -0.75 -3.92 -8.80
C SER A 45 -0.56 -4.46 -7.39
N ALA A 46 -1.04 -5.68 -7.11
CA ALA A 46 -0.82 -6.34 -5.81
C ALA A 46 0.68 -6.49 -5.48
N ALA A 47 1.52 -6.72 -6.49
CA ALA A 47 2.96 -6.82 -6.33
C ALA A 47 3.62 -5.49 -5.95
N GLU A 48 3.16 -4.37 -6.53
CA GLU A 48 3.62 -3.03 -6.14
C GLU A 48 3.11 -2.65 -4.75
N ALA A 49 1.84 -2.93 -4.44
CA ALA A 49 1.26 -2.67 -3.13
C ALA A 49 2.02 -3.40 -2.03
N ARG A 50 2.31 -4.70 -2.21
CA ARG A 50 3.13 -5.47 -1.27
C ARG A 50 4.50 -4.82 -1.04
N ARG A 51 5.21 -4.41 -2.09
CA ARG A 51 6.52 -3.75 -1.95
C ARG A 51 6.43 -2.45 -1.15
N LEU A 52 5.37 -1.65 -1.37
CA LEU A 52 5.13 -0.42 -0.62
C LEU A 52 4.84 -0.70 0.86
N LEU A 53 4.08 -1.76 1.15
CA LEU A 53 3.79 -2.17 2.52
C LEU A 53 5.00 -2.79 3.22
N GLU A 54 5.85 -3.54 2.51
CA GLU A 54 7.13 -4.03 3.03
C GLU A 54 8.09 -2.88 3.35
N GLU A 55 8.15 -1.85 2.51
CA GLU A 55 8.97 -0.67 2.76
C GLU A 55 8.44 0.17 3.95
N ALA A 56 7.11 0.22 4.15
CA ALA A 56 6.48 1.00 5.20
C ALA A 56 6.40 0.29 6.56
N TYR A 57 6.11 -1.02 6.56
CA TYR A 57 5.78 -1.80 7.76
C TYR A 57 6.76 -2.94 8.04
N GLY A 58 7.72 -3.20 7.15
CA GLY A 58 8.74 -4.23 7.33
C GLY A 58 8.14 -5.62 7.52
N GLU A 59 8.45 -6.26 8.64
CA GLU A 59 7.99 -7.61 8.98
C GLU A 59 6.48 -7.71 9.20
N HIS A 60 5.81 -6.58 9.45
CA HIS A 60 4.35 -6.53 9.60
C HIS A 60 3.61 -6.44 8.26
N ALA A 61 4.32 -6.50 7.13
CA ALA A 61 3.69 -6.47 5.82
C ALA A 61 2.88 -7.75 5.54
N PRO A 62 1.75 -7.64 4.83
CA PRO A 62 0.92 -8.78 4.49
C PRO A 62 1.65 -9.72 3.52
N SER A 63 1.36 -11.02 3.64
CA SER A 63 1.91 -12.03 2.74
C SER A 63 1.48 -11.79 1.28
N LYS A 64 2.22 -12.36 0.34
CA LYS A 64 1.87 -12.29 -1.09
C LYS A 64 0.45 -12.80 -1.36
N THR A 65 0.08 -13.93 -0.76
CA THR A 65 -1.25 -14.55 -0.92
C THR A 65 -2.34 -13.62 -0.37
N THR A 66 -2.13 -13.06 0.82
CA THR A 66 -3.04 -12.08 1.43
C THR A 66 -3.24 -10.87 0.52
N CYS A 67 -2.15 -10.29 -0.01
CA CYS A 67 -2.25 -9.18 -0.95
C CYS A 67 -3.08 -9.54 -2.19
N GLU A 68 -2.85 -10.71 -2.78
CA GLU A 68 -3.55 -11.14 -3.99
C GLU A 68 -5.03 -11.39 -3.75
N ASP A 69 -5.40 -12.01 -2.63
CA ASP A 69 -6.79 -12.33 -2.30
C ASP A 69 -7.60 -11.07 -1.98
N TRP A 70 -7.06 -10.15 -1.20
CA TRP A 70 -7.68 -8.84 -0.97
C TRP A 70 -7.84 -8.05 -2.27
N PHE A 71 -6.84 -8.07 -3.14
CA PHE A 71 -6.96 -7.45 -4.46
C PHE A 71 -8.02 -8.10 -5.36
N LYS A 72 -8.26 -9.42 -5.24
CA LYS A 72 -9.39 -10.07 -5.94
C LYS A 72 -10.72 -9.57 -5.37
N ARG A 73 -10.88 -9.53 -4.04
CA ARG A 73 -12.10 -9.06 -3.35
C ARG A 73 -12.44 -7.61 -3.72
N PHE A 74 -11.46 -6.71 -3.62
CA PHE A 74 -11.66 -5.30 -4.00
C PHE A 74 -12.00 -5.13 -5.49
N ARG A 75 -11.46 -5.99 -6.37
CA ARG A 75 -11.81 -5.97 -7.80
C ARG A 75 -13.21 -6.50 -8.09
N SER A 76 -13.77 -7.36 -7.24
CA SER A 76 -15.18 -7.75 -7.32
C SER A 76 -16.15 -6.67 -6.83
N GLY A 77 -15.64 -5.53 -6.35
CA GLY A 77 -16.46 -4.41 -5.86
C GLY A 77 -16.86 -4.54 -4.38
N ASP A 78 -16.33 -5.54 -3.69
CA ASP A 78 -16.43 -5.65 -2.23
C ASP A 78 -15.27 -4.88 -1.61
N PHE A 79 -15.58 -3.73 -1.03
CA PHE A 79 -14.62 -2.82 -0.38
C PHE A 79 -14.67 -2.91 1.14
N ASP A 80 -15.39 -3.89 1.68
CA ASP A 80 -15.38 -4.12 3.11
C ASP A 80 -13.97 -4.56 3.52
N THR A 81 -13.45 -3.93 4.57
CA THR A 81 -12.13 -4.19 5.14
C THR A 81 -12.23 -4.98 6.43
N GLU A 82 -13.43 -5.11 6.97
CA GLU A 82 -13.75 -6.00 8.06
C GLU A 82 -13.93 -7.43 7.50
N ASP A 83 -13.31 -8.39 8.18
CA ASP A 83 -13.45 -9.83 7.95
C ASP A 83 -13.50 -10.50 9.32
#